data_AF-A0A1V5XJ61-F1
#
_entry.id   AF-A0A1V5XJ61-F1
#
_cell.length_a   1.000
_cell.length_b   1.000
_cell.length_c   1.000
_cell.angle_alpha   90.00
_cell.angle_beta   90.00
_cell.angle_gamma   90.00
#
_symmetry.space_group_name_H-M   'P 1'
#
loop_
_entity.id
_entity.type
_entity.pdbx_description
1 polymer ?
#
loop_
_entity_poly.entity_id
_entity_poly.type
_entity_poly.pdbx_seq_one_letter_code
_entity_poly.pdbx_strand_id
1 'polypeptide(L)'
;MTKRVVITTTIFSLIVVSLVFVAATAPIGSAEKAAAFVQSLGWIIDEKPIESAFVDIPKVFDSVYENYNALQKEAGFDLSEYRGKRVMRYTFAVKNFDGEENVRANVLTYRGKIIGGDLMTVAIDGFMIPLKKR
;
A
#
# COMPACT_ATOMS: atom_id res chain seq x y z
N MET A 1 2.96 -26.90 -9.14
CA MET A 1 4.06 -25.92 -9.30
C MET A 1 3.44 -24.54 -9.41
N THR A 2 3.30 -23.84 -8.28
CA THR A 2 2.75 -22.48 -8.24
C THR A 2 3.78 -21.55 -8.86
N LYS A 3 3.48 -20.98 -10.03
CA LYS A 3 4.36 -20.02 -10.70
C LYS A 3 4.48 -18.79 -9.79
N ARG A 4 5.62 -18.65 -9.10
CA ARG A 4 5.97 -17.41 -8.42
C ARG A 4 6.17 -16.36 -9.50
N VAL A 5 5.30 -15.37 -9.54
CA VAL A 5 5.44 -14.21 -10.42
C VAL A 5 6.64 -13.43 -9.89
N VAL A 6 7.76 -13.50 -10.61
CA VAL A 6 8.94 -12.68 -10.34
C VAL A 6 8.62 -11.29 -10.85
N ILE A 7 8.15 -10.42 -9.96
CA ILE A 7 7.89 -9.01 -10.26
C ILE A 7 9.26 -8.33 -10.36
N THR A 8 9.69 -8.05 -11.58
CA THR A 8 10.95 -7.37 -11.90
C THR A 8 11.11 -6.08 -11.10
N THR A 9 12.32 -5.87 -10.57
CA THR A 9 12.74 -4.94 -9.50
C THR A 9 12.35 -3.47 -9.69
N THR A 10 12.02 -3.03 -10.90
CA THR A 10 11.67 -1.64 -11.23
C THR A 10 10.33 -1.20 -10.64
N ILE A 11 9.35 -2.11 -10.56
CA ILE A 11 8.00 -1.84 -10.02
C ILE A 11 8.06 -1.49 -8.54
N PHE A 12 8.85 -2.27 -7.80
CA PHE A 12 9.04 -2.10 -6.37
C PHE A 12 9.69 -0.74 -6.07
N SER A 13 10.70 -0.34 -6.88
CA SER A 13 11.40 0.93 -6.65
C SER A 13 10.53 2.19 -6.83
N LEU A 14 9.60 2.27 -7.79
CA LEU A 14 8.83 3.51 -7.99
C LEU A 14 7.71 3.71 -6.95
N ILE A 15 7.07 2.63 -6.49
CA ILE A 15 6.07 2.70 -5.42
C ILE A 15 6.75 2.88 -4.05
N VAL A 16 7.92 2.27 -3.83
CA VAL A 16 8.66 2.38 -2.55
C VAL A 16 9.42 3.71 -2.43
N VAL A 17 9.97 4.26 -3.53
CA VAL A 17 10.92 5.41 -3.49
C VAL A 17 10.25 6.77 -3.81
N SER A 18 8.95 6.94 -3.55
CA SER A 18 8.34 8.29 -3.51
C SER A 18 8.65 9.00 -2.19
N LEU A 19 9.94 9.27 -1.94
CA LEU A 19 10.41 10.15 -0.87
C LEU A 19 10.17 11.61 -1.29
N VAL A 20 8.95 12.09 -1.08
CA VAL A 20 8.61 13.51 -1.14
C VAL A 20 8.05 13.93 0.21
N PHE A 21 8.94 14.43 1.07
CA PHE A 21 8.58 15.13 2.31
C PHE A 21 7.95 16.49 1.96
N VAL A 22 6.69 16.51 1.58
CA VAL A 22 5.91 17.76 1.49
C VAL A 22 4.91 17.78 2.62
N ALA A 23 5.02 18.83 3.46
CA ALA A 23 4.09 19.12 4.54
C ALA A 23 2.72 19.53 3.98
N ALA A 24 1.95 18.56 3.50
CA ALA A 24 0.51 18.68 3.38
C ALA A 24 -0.12 17.83 4.49
N THR A 25 -1.03 18.43 5.24
CA THR A 25 -1.68 17.77 6.38
C THR A 25 -2.76 16.84 5.87
N ALA A 26 -2.62 15.54 6.13
CA ALA A 26 -3.74 14.61 5.93
C ALA A 26 -4.92 15.00 6.84
N PRO A 27 -6.16 14.62 6.49
CA PRO A 27 -7.30 14.82 7.38
C PRO A 27 -7.05 14.24 8.77
N ILE A 28 -7.47 14.97 9.81
CA ILE A 28 -7.40 14.51 11.21
C ILE A 28 -8.11 13.15 11.32
N GLY A 29 -7.47 12.19 12.00
CA GLY A 29 -8.02 10.85 12.17
C GLY A 29 -7.75 9.88 11.01
N SER A 30 -7.08 10.31 9.92
CA SER A 30 -6.87 9.45 8.75
C SER A 30 -5.87 8.33 8.99
N ALA A 31 -4.89 8.51 9.88
CA ALA A 31 -3.90 7.47 10.22
C ALA A 31 -4.54 6.39 11.10
N GLU A 32 -5.36 6.82 12.05
CA GLU A 32 -6.10 5.98 12.99
C GLU A 32 -7.12 5.12 12.24
N LYS A 33 -7.84 5.70 11.26
CA LYS A 33 -8.73 4.95 10.36
C LYS A 33 -7.98 3.91 9.53
N ALA A 34 -6.77 4.25 9.06
CA ALA A 34 -5.94 3.30 8.31
C ALA A 34 -5.47 2.14 9.20
N ALA A 35 -5.04 2.42 10.43
CA ALA A 35 -4.67 1.40 11.40
C ALA A 35 -5.85 0.48 11.75
N ALA A 36 -7.01 1.06 12.06
CA ALA A 36 -8.23 0.32 12.35
C ALA A 36 -8.67 -0.57 11.17
N PHE A 37 -8.50 -0.10 9.93
CA PHE A 37 -8.76 -0.91 8.75
C PHE A 37 -7.85 -2.14 8.68
N VAL A 38 -6.54 -1.96 8.82
CA VAL A 38 -5.58 -3.09 8.83
C VAL A 38 -5.91 -4.09 9.94
N GLN A 39 -6.20 -3.61 11.15
CA GLN A 39 -6.58 -4.46 12.28
C GLN A 39 -7.91 -5.20 12.03
N SER A 40 -8.89 -4.55 11.40
CA SER A 40 -10.18 -5.20 11.05
C SER A 40 -10.03 -6.34 10.04
N LEU A 41 -8.92 -6.37 9.29
CA LEU A 41 -8.56 -7.46 8.39
C LEU A 41 -7.83 -8.61 9.10
N GLY A 42 -7.56 -8.51 10.41
CA GLY A 42 -6.92 -9.55 11.22
C GLY A 42 -5.39 -9.45 11.29
N TRP A 43 -4.80 -8.35 10.81
CA TRP A 43 -3.36 -8.10 10.91
C TRP A 43 -3.02 -7.38 12.22
N ILE A 44 -1.94 -7.81 12.87
CA ILE A 44 -1.46 -7.20 14.11
C ILE A 44 -0.40 -6.16 13.76
N ILE A 45 -0.65 -4.91 14.14
CA ILE A 45 0.20 -3.75 13.91
C ILE A 45 0.19 -2.84 15.15
N ASP A 46 1.14 -1.90 15.23
CA ASP A 46 1.01 -0.74 16.12
C ASP A 46 0.07 0.31 15.50
N GLU A 47 -0.64 1.07 16.33
CA GLU A 47 -1.57 2.12 15.85
C GLU A 47 -0.86 3.25 15.11
N LYS A 48 0.39 3.55 15.50
CA LYS A 48 1.19 4.58 14.87
C LYS A 48 1.86 4.02 13.61
N PRO A 49 1.66 4.63 12.42
CA PRO A 49 2.37 4.22 11.23
C PRO A 49 3.88 4.48 11.39
N ILE A 50 4.69 3.58 10.85
CA ILE A 50 6.14 3.73 10.80
C ILE A 50 6.58 4.72 9.71
N GLU A 51 5.74 4.95 8.71
CA GLU A 51 5.97 5.90 7.63
C GLU A 51 4.65 6.50 7.14
N SER A 52 4.68 7.75 6.69
CA SER A 52 3.57 8.37 5.97
C SER A 52 4.11 9.23 4.83
N ALA A 53 3.54 9.10 3.63
CA ALA A 53 4.05 9.77 2.44
C ALA A 53 2.93 10.11 1.46
N PHE A 54 3.09 11.19 0.71
CA PHE A 54 2.22 11.44 -0.44
C PHE A 54 2.66 10.61 -1.64
N VAL A 55 1.68 10.05 -2.33
CA VAL A 55 1.87 9.28 -3.57
C VAL A 55 1.05 9.93 -4.67
N ASP A 56 1.68 10.19 -5.81
CA ASP A 56 0.98 10.68 -7.00
C ASP A 56 0.49 9.49 -7.83
N ILE A 57 -0.82 9.35 -7.98
CA ILE A 57 -1.42 8.36 -8.88
C ILE A 57 -1.32 8.91 -10.31
N PRO A 58 -0.68 8.20 -11.25
CA PRO A 58 -0.51 8.69 -12.61
C PRO A 58 -1.82 9.01 -13.30
N LYS A 59 -1.80 9.98 -14.22
CA LYS A 59 -2.97 10.31 -15.06
C LYS A 59 -3.29 9.19 -16.07
N VAL A 60 -2.25 8.50 -16.52
CA VAL A 60 -2.32 7.37 -17.45
C VAL A 60 -1.57 6.22 -16.81
N PHE A 61 -2.19 5.05 -16.75
CA PHE A 61 -1.52 3.86 -16.23
C PHE A 61 -0.76 3.20 -17.37
N ASP A 62 0.52 2.96 -17.13
CA ASP A 62 1.31 2.05 -17.93
C ASP A 62 1.08 0.62 -17.46
N SER A 63 1.79 -0.34 -18.07
CA SER A 63 1.69 -1.76 -17.66
C SER A 63 2.00 -1.98 -16.17
N VAL A 64 2.85 -1.15 -15.56
CA VAL A 64 3.22 -1.25 -14.15
C VAL A 64 2.06 -0.85 -13.26
N TYR A 65 1.47 0.32 -13.49
CA TYR A 65 0.32 0.78 -12.71
C TYR A 65 -0.94 -0.02 -13.01
N GLU A 66 -1.12 -0.57 -14.21
CA GLU A 66 -2.23 -1.49 -14.49
C GLU A 66 -2.10 -2.78 -13.66
N ASN A 67 -0.88 -3.35 -13.54
CA ASN A 67 -0.64 -4.51 -12.68
C ASN A 67 -0.87 -4.18 -11.20
N TYR A 68 -0.39 -3.02 -10.74
CA TYR A 68 -0.64 -2.59 -9.37
C TYR A 68 -2.13 -2.35 -9.11
N ASN A 69 -2.86 -1.73 -10.04
CA ASN A 69 -4.30 -1.55 -9.92
C ASN A 69 -5.06 -2.88 -9.95
N ALA A 70 -4.61 -3.87 -10.73
CA ALA A 70 -5.19 -5.21 -10.72
C ALA A 70 -5.08 -5.85 -9.32
N LEU A 71 -3.92 -5.74 -8.67
CA LEU A 71 -3.74 -6.18 -7.28
C LEU A 71 -4.72 -5.47 -6.32
N GLN A 72 -4.96 -4.17 -6.50
CA GLN A 72 -5.92 -3.42 -5.70
C GLN A 72 -7.38 -3.85 -5.95
N LYS A 73 -7.72 -4.15 -7.21
CA LYS A 73 -9.04 -4.69 -7.60
C LYS A 73 -9.35 -6.00 -6.94
N GLU A 74 -8.36 -6.85 -6.75
CA GLU A 74 -8.56 -8.08 -6.02
C GLU A 74 -9.00 -7.84 -4.57
N ALA A 75 -8.56 -6.75 -3.93
CA ALA A 75 -8.97 -6.31 -2.59
C ALA A 75 -10.24 -5.44 -2.56
N GLY A 76 -10.94 -5.30 -3.70
CA GLY A 76 -12.19 -4.54 -3.80
C GLY A 76 -12.01 -3.03 -4.00
N PHE A 77 -10.81 -2.59 -4.40
CA PHE A 77 -10.51 -1.18 -4.69
C PHE A 77 -10.30 -0.94 -6.19
N ASP A 78 -10.35 0.32 -6.64
CA ASP A 78 -9.95 0.67 -8.01
C ASP A 78 -9.25 2.03 -8.02
N LEU A 79 -7.92 2.01 -8.19
CA LEU A 79 -7.10 3.22 -8.26
C LEU A 79 -7.32 4.00 -9.56
N SER A 80 -7.96 3.40 -10.58
CA SER A 80 -8.26 4.12 -11.82
C SER A 80 -9.21 5.30 -11.61
N GLU A 81 -10.07 5.23 -10.57
CA GLU A 81 -10.94 6.33 -10.13
C GLU A 81 -10.18 7.53 -9.56
N TYR A 82 -8.91 7.32 -9.17
CA TYR A 82 -8.04 8.32 -8.53
C TYR A 82 -6.87 8.73 -9.44
N ARG A 83 -6.95 8.49 -10.74
CA ARG A 83 -5.93 8.93 -11.72
C ARG A 83 -5.66 10.43 -11.64
N GLY A 84 -4.38 10.78 -11.65
CA GLY A 84 -3.90 12.16 -11.53
C GLY A 84 -4.11 12.80 -10.16
N LYS A 85 -4.47 12.02 -9.12
CA LYS A 85 -4.66 12.51 -7.75
C LYS A 85 -3.42 12.23 -6.91
N ARG A 86 -3.13 13.16 -6.00
CA ARG A 86 -2.20 12.95 -4.90
C ARG A 86 -2.93 12.34 -3.71
N VAL A 87 -2.43 11.22 -3.20
CA VAL A 87 -3.04 10.43 -2.12
C VAL A 87 -2.04 10.27 -0.97
N MET A 88 -2.51 9.93 0.23
CA MET A 88 -1.65 9.64 1.37
C MET A 88 -1.44 8.14 1.50
N ARG A 89 -0.20 7.70 1.75
CA ARG A 89 0.13 6.33 2.16
C ARG A 89 0.47 6.33 3.64
N TYR A 90 -0.11 5.38 4.37
CA TYR A 90 0.32 5.01 5.73
C TYR A 90 0.94 3.62 5.69
N THR A 91 2.09 3.45 6.31
CA THR A 91 2.80 2.18 6.35
C THR A 91 2.91 1.70 7.80
N PHE A 92 2.55 0.44 8.05
CA PHE A 92 2.58 -0.20 9.36
C PHE A 92 3.46 -1.45 9.34
N ALA A 93 4.14 -1.75 10.44
CA ALA A 93 4.86 -3.01 10.60
C ALA A 93 3.88 -4.13 11.02
N VAL A 94 3.85 -5.23 10.26
CA VAL A 94 2.98 -6.39 10.53
C VAL A 94 3.72 -7.39 11.42
N LYS A 95 3.07 -7.82 12.50
CA LYS A 95 3.66 -8.66 13.55
C LYS A 95 3.27 -10.14 13.47
N ASN A 96 2.29 -10.49 12.63
CA ASN A 96 1.71 -11.84 12.55
C ASN A 96 1.62 -12.38 11.11
N PHE A 97 2.60 -12.04 10.27
CA PHE A 97 2.72 -12.63 8.94
C PHE A 97 3.47 -13.97 9.02
N ASP A 98 2.93 -15.01 8.40
CA ASP A 98 3.49 -16.36 8.50
C ASP A 98 4.62 -16.56 7.47
N GLY A 99 5.76 -17.06 7.93
CA GLY A 99 6.87 -17.49 7.06
C GLY A 99 7.71 -16.37 6.45
N GLU A 100 7.47 -15.11 6.83
CA GLU A 100 8.27 -13.96 6.37
C GLU A 100 8.38 -12.89 7.46
N GLU A 101 9.56 -12.28 7.59
CA GLU A 101 9.81 -11.20 8.53
C GLU A 101 9.75 -9.83 7.86
N ASN A 102 9.65 -8.76 8.65
CA ASN A 102 9.69 -7.37 8.16
C ASN A 102 8.61 -7.02 7.11
N VAL A 103 7.47 -7.71 7.17
CA VAL A 103 6.30 -7.41 6.34
C VAL A 103 5.67 -6.10 6.77
N ARG A 104 5.28 -5.29 5.80
CA ARG A 104 4.63 -3.99 5.97
C ARG A 104 3.24 -4.01 5.37
N ALA A 105 2.29 -3.34 6.03
CA ALA A 105 0.98 -3.04 5.48
C ALA A 105 0.95 -1.58 5.04
N ASN A 106 0.73 -1.34 3.76
CA ASN A 106 0.47 -0.02 3.20
C ASN A 106 -1.04 0.21 3.07
N VAL A 107 -1.50 1.40 3.42
CA VAL A 107 -2.88 1.85 3.21
C VAL A 107 -2.86 3.18 2.47
N LEU A 108 -3.56 3.24 1.34
CA LEU A 108 -3.74 4.46 0.56
C LEU A 108 -5.06 5.13 0.95
N THR A 109 -4.99 6.43 1.24
CA THR A 109 -6.16 7.26 1.53
C THR A 109 -6.22 8.49 0.63
N TYR A 110 -7.42 8.85 0.21
CA TYR A 110 -7.68 10.10 -0.50
C TYR A 110 -8.83 10.83 0.17
N ARG A 111 -8.57 12.05 0.65
CA ARG A 111 -9.54 12.86 1.42
C ARG A 111 -10.16 12.08 2.59
N GLY A 112 -9.36 11.26 3.27
CA GLY A 112 -9.79 10.47 4.43
C GLY A 112 -10.58 9.20 4.11
N LYS A 113 -10.83 8.89 2.83
CA LYS A 113 -11.39 7.62 2.37
C LYS A 113 -10.24 6.65 2.08
N ILE A 114 -10.37 5.39 2.50
CA ILE A 114 -9.45 4.31 2.12
C ILE A 114 -9.75 3.91 0.68
N ILE A 115 -8.71 3.89 -0.15
CA ILE A 115 -8.82 3.66 -1.61
C ILE A 115 -7.96 2.50 -2.09
N GLY A 116 -7.21 1.85 -1.20
CA GLY A 116 -6.32 0.76 -1.53
C GLY A 116 -5.35 0.41 -0.40
N GLY A 117 -4.59 -0.65 -0.58
CA GLY A 117 -3.51 -1.08 0.28
C GLY A 117 -2.86 -2.38 -0.17
N ASP A 118 -1.68 -2.68 0.37
CA ASP A 118 -0.91 -3.87 0.05
C ASP A 118 -0.13 -4.37 1.27
N LEU A 119 0.25 -5.65 1.24
CA LEU A 119 1.27 -6.22 2.12
C LEU A 119 2.54 -6.45 1.32
N MET A 120 3.68 -6.00 1.85
CA MET A 120 4.94 -6.06 1.14
C MET A 120 6.16 -6.23 2.05
N THR A 121 7.26 -6.76 1.51
CA THR A 121 8.59 -6.81 2.15
C THR A 121 9.59 -5.92 1.42
N VAL A 122 10.44 -5.17 2.12
CA VAL A 122 11.43 -4.29 1.45
C VAL A 122 12.60 -5.04 0.76
N ALA A 123 12.61 -6.37 0.83
CA ALA A 123 13.63 -7.23 0.25
C ALA A 123 13.65 -7.16 -1.29
N ILE A 124 14.84 -7.37 -1.88
CA ILE A 124 15.04 -7.35 -3.34
C ILE A 124 14.24 -8.45 -4.04
N ASP A 125 14.12 -9.61 -3.40
CA ASP A 125 13.29 -10.75 -3.79
C ASP A 125 11.94 -10.77 -3.06
N GLY A 126 11.53 -9.61 -2.55
CA GLY A 126 10.32 -9.43 -1.79
C GLY A 126 9.04 -9.62 -2.59
N PHE A 127 7.92 -9.59 -1.88
CA PHE A 127 6.59 -9.65 -2.49
C PHE A 127 5.80 -8.36 -2.29
N MET A 128 4.75 -8.23 -3.09
CA MET A 128 3.64 -7.32 -2.88
C MET A 128 2.36 -8.10 -3.17
N ILE A 129 1.45 -8.16 -2.20
CA ILE A 129 0.17 -8.86 -2.32
C ILE A 129 -0.98 -7.94 -1.88
N PRO A 130 -2.23 -8.20 -2.32
CA PRO A 130 -3.37 -7.40 -1.90
C PRO A 130 -3.54 -7.38 -0.38
N LEU A 131 -3.82 -6.22 0.20
CA LEU A 131 -4.22 -6.11 1.60
C LEU A 131 -5.65 -6.63 1.77
N LYS A 132 -5.80 -7.82 2.33
CA LYS A 132 -7.08 -8.52 2.50
C LYS A 132 -7.19 -9.11 3.90
N LYS A 133 -8.38 -9.62 4.22
CA LYS A 133 -8.63 -10.39 5.44
C LYS A 133 -7.67 -11.59 5.48
N ARG A 134 -6.98 -11.76 6.61
CA ARG A 134 -6.10 -12.90 6.90
C ARG A 134 -6.89 -14.21 6.92
#